data_AF-A0A7N4PFH6-F1
#
_entry.id   AF-A0A7N4PFH6-F1
#
_cell.length_a   1.000
_cell.length_b   1.000
_cell.length_c   1.000
_cell.angle_alpha   90.00
_cell.angle_beta   90.00
_cell.angle_gamma   90.00
#
_symmetry.space_group_name_H-M   'P 1'
#
loop_
_entity.id
_entity.type
_entity.pdbx_description
1 polymer ?
#
loop_
_entity_poly.entity_id
_entity_poly.type
_entity_poly.pdbx_seq_one_letter_code
_entity_poly.pdbx_strand_id
1 'polypeptide(L)'
;MMKLAEEKDGIIVSNDQFRDLSGESVKWAEIIRERLLPFTFVGNIFMVPDDPLGREGPTLDDFLKKPNGLQTSRGRSTGRREPPHNRPSRPGSRARSQVRSKAHPRPLPRPQSQPRPHTRSLTESEIQPKQEQKKEDEGISGLRRPRETEKLRHKLLEVFWGQDHKVDFILQQNPSTRDLNQLSEALLRLNF
;
A
#
# COMPACT_ATOMS: atom_id res chain seq x y z
N MET A 1 -9.47 -12.96 -17.93
CA MET A 1 -8.95 -12.99 -16.54
C MET A 1 -9.60 -14.13 -15.75
N MET A 2 -10.91 -14.10 -15.44
CA MET A 2 -11.60 -15.16 -14.67
C MET A 2 -11.33 -16.58 -15.16
N LYS A 3 -11.59 -16.86 -16.45
CA LYS A 3 -11.36 -18.19 -17.05
C LYS A 3 -9.92 -18.70 -16.88
N LEU A 4 -8.93 -17.80 -16.93
CA LEU A 4 -7.53 -18.16 -16.78
C LEU A 4 -7.18 -18.47 -15.32
N ALA A 5 -7.75 -17.71 -14.38
CA ALA A 5 -7.61 -17.98 -12.96
C ALA A 5 -8.26 -19.32 -12.58
N GLU A 6 -9.41 -19.63 -13.17
CA GLU A 6 -10.09 -20.93 -13.05
C GLU A 6 -9.21 -22.07 -13.59
N GLU A 7 -8.72 -21.95 -14.83
CA GLU A 7 -7.94 -23.01 -15.48
C GLU A 7 -6.59 -23.29 -14.80
N LYS A 8 -5.91 -22.24 -14.32
CA LYS A 8 -4.55 -22.36 -13.78
C LYS A 8 -4.48 -22.48 -12.27
N ASP A 9 -5.63 -22.50 -11.61
CA ASP A 9 -5.69 -22.29 -10.17
C ASP A 9 -4.83 -21.09 -9.74
N GLY A 10 -5.06 -19.95 -10.40
CA GLY A 10 -4.34 -18.70 -10.15
C GLY A 10 -5.12 -17.72 -9.27
N ILE A 11 -4.41 -16.74 -8.72
CA ILE A 11 -5.02 -15.58 -8.06
C ILE A 11 -5.27 -14.43 -9.05
N ILE A 12 -6.18 -13.54 -8.70
CA ILE A 12 -6.53 -12.35 -9.48
C ILE A 12 -6.08 -11.12 -8.70
N VAL A 13 -5.16 -10.36 -9.27
CA VAL A 13 -4.75 -9.06 -8.70
C VAL A 13 -5.64 -7.98 -9.33
N SER A 14 -6.60 -7.47 -8.56
CA SER A 14 -7.55 -6.46 -9.01
C SER A 14 -8.21 -5.76 -7.83
N ASN A 15 -8.58 -4.49 -8.02
CA ASN A 15 -9.41 -3.75 -7.07
C ASN A 15 -10.91 -3.86 -7.38
N ASP A 16 -11.26 -4.45 -8.53
CA ASP A 16 -12.64 -4.72 -8.90
C ASP A 16 -13.18 -5.94 -8.13
N GLN A 17 -14.45 -5.85 -7.71
CA GLN A 17 -15.17 -6.90 -7.02
C GLN A 17 -15.98 -7.79 -7.98
N PHE A 18 -16.01 -7.50 -9.29
CA PHE A 18 -16.64 -8.34 -10.31
C PHE A 18 -18.09 -8.73 -9.99
N ARG A 19 -18.89 -7.74 -9.54
CA ARG A 19 -20.25 -7.96 -9.00
C ARG A 19 -21.20 -8.61 -10.01
N ASP A 20 -21.07 -8.25 -11.27
CA ASP A 20 -21.78 -8.83 -12.40
C ASP A 20 -21.43 -10.32 -12.58
N LEU A 21 -20.13 -10.65 -12.65
CA LEU A 21 -19.66 -12.03 -12.86
C LEU A 21 -19.94 -12.95 -11.67
N SER A 22 -20.02 -12.40 -10.45
CA SER A 22 -20.35 -13.15 -9.24
C SER A 22 -21.77 -13.76 -9.29
N GLY A 23 -22.70 -13.14 -10.02
CA GLY A 23 -24.07 -13.64 -10.18
C GLY A 23 -24.23 -14.68 -11.29
N GLU A 24 -23.28 -14.76 -12.24
CA GLU A 24 -23.37 -15.64 -13.40
C GLU A 24 -22.93 -17.07 -13.12
N SER A 25 -21.93 -17.25 -12.24
CA SER A 25 -21.33 -18.56 -11.96
C SER A 25 -20.90 -18.68 -10.51
N VAL A 26 -21.32 -19.77 -9.87
CA VAL A 26 -20.90 -20.12 -8.50
C VAL A 26 -19.38 -20.27 -8.40
N LYS A 27 -18.74 -20.84 -9.44
CA LYS A 27 -17.28 -20.99 -9.48
C LYS A 27 -16.56 -19.65 -9.53
N TRP A 28 -17.09 -18.71 -10.31
CA TRP A 28 -16.48 -17.38 -10.40
C TRP A 28 -16.70 -16.60 -9.12
N ALA A 29 -17.87 -16.72 -8.49
CA ALA A 29 -18.11 -16.16 -7.16
C ALA A 29 -17.09 -16.68 -6.12
N GLU A 30 -16.75 -17.97 -6.17
CA GLU A 30 -15.74 -18.57 -5.30
C GLU A 30 -14.34 -18.02 -5.58
N ILE A 31 -13.95 -17.92 -6.85
CA ILE A 31 -12.67 -17.30 -7.26
C ILE A 31 -12.59 -15.84 -6.79
N ILE A 32 -13.66 -15.06 -6.97
CA ILE A 32 -13.72 -13.66 -6.52
C ILE A 32 -13.56 -13.58 -5.00
N ARG A 33 -14.24 -14.45 -4.26
CA ARG A 33 -14.22 -14.43 -2.79
C ARG A 33 -12.88 -14.89 -2.20
N GLU A 34 -12.24 -15.88 -2.80
CA GLU A 34 -11.10 -16.56 -2.19
C GLU A 34 -9.76 -16.25 -2.85
N ARG A 35 -9.77 -15.63 -4.03
CA ARG A 35 -8.57 -15.51 -4.88
C ARG A 35 -8.38 -14.11 -5.44
N LEU A 36 -9.19 -13.15 -5.02
CA LEU A 36 -9.01 -11.74 -5.33
C LEU A 36 -8.01 -11.11 -4.36
N LEU A 37 -6.94 -10.51 -4.91
CA LEU A 37 -5.94 -9.76 -4.18
C LEU A 37 -6.07 -8.28 -4.52
N PRO A 38 -6.64 -7.47 -3.62
CA PRO A 38 -6.62 -6.01 -3.75
C PRO A 38 -5.20 -5.46 -3.65
N PHE A 39 -4.99 -4.29 -4.25
CA PHE A 39 -3.71 -3.59 -4.18
C PHE A 39 -3.91 -2.09 -4.06
N THR A 40 -2.86 -1.41 -3.62
CA THR A 40 -2.80 0.05 -3.57
C THR A 40 -1.50 0.53 -4.20
N PHE A 41 -1.55 1.72 -4.79
CA PHE A 41 -0.36 2.42 -5.24
C PHE A 41 -0.13 3.66 -4.38
N VAL A 42 1.07 3.78 -3.82
CA VAL A 42 1.54 5.01 -3.17
C VAL A 42 2.66 5.58 -4.04
N GLY A 43 2.29 6.50 -4.92
CA GLY A 43 3.18 6.94 -6.00
C GLY A 43 3.49 5.77 -6.95
N ASN A 44 4.75 5.35 -7.00
CA ASN A 44 5.22 4.25 -7.85
C ASN A 44 5.37 2.92 -7.09
N ILE A 45 4.98 2.88 -5.81
CA ILE A 45 5.13 1.69 -4.97
C ILE A 45 3.83 0.90 -5.00
N PHE A 46 3.93 -0.36 -5.44
CA PHE A 46 2.84 -1.32 -5.39
C PHE A 46 2.80 -1.98 -4.01
N MET A 47 1.66 -1.88 -3.33
CA MET A 47 1.45 -2.43 -2.00
C MET A 47 0.24 -3.36 -1.99
N VAL A 48 0.37 -4.50 -1.34
CA VAL A 48 -0.69 -5.48 -1.11
C VAL A 48 -0.89 -5.68 0.39
N PRO A 49 -2.10 -6.02 0.85
CA PRO A 49 -2.33 -6.32 2.27
C PRO A 49 -1.66 -7.64 2.67
N ASP A 50 -1.12 -7.68 3.89
CA ASP A 50 -0.57 -8.91 4.48
C ASP A 50 -1.66 -9.97 4.74
N ASP A 51 -2.92 -9.54 4.87
CA ASP A 51 -4.10 -10.39 5.08
C ASP A 51 -5.14 -10.19 3.96
N PRO A 52 -5.01 -10.84 2.79
CA PRO A 52 -5.87 -10.61 1.63
C PRO A 52 -7.36 -10.87 1.89
N LEU A 53 -7.67 -11.84 2.75
CA LEU A 53 -9.04 -12.23 3.11
C LEU A 53 -9.42 -11.79 4.55
N GLY A 54 -8.63 -10.90 5.15
CA GLY A 54 -8.82 -10.43 6.52
C GLY A 54 -8.32 -11.41 7.59
N ARG A 55 -8.64 -11.12 8.86
CA ARG A 55 -8.03 -11.76 10.05
C ARG A 55 -8.23 -13.27 10.17
N GLU A 56 -9.30 -13.80 9.61
CA GLU A 56 -9.58 -15.24 9.60
C GLU A 56 -9.07 -15.94 8.33
N GLY A 57 -8.45 -15.17 7.43
CA GLY A 57 -7.89 -15.65 6.18
C GLY A 57 -6.47 -16.19 6.30
N PRO A 58 -5.93 -16.75 5.20
CA PRO A 58 -4.51 -17.08 5.11
C PRO A 58 -3.66 -15.80 5.09
N THR A 59 -2.41 -15.95 5.53
CA THR A 59 -1.38 -14.91 5.32
C THR A 59 -1.14 -14.70 3.82
N LEU A 60 -0.62 -13.54 3.44
CA LEU A 60 -0.25 -13.25 2.05
C LEU A 60 0.66 -14.33 1.45
N ASP A 61 1.63 -14.82 2.21
CA ASP A 61 2.53 -15.89 1.75
C ASP A 61 1.78 -17.19 1.44
N ASP A 62 0.84 -17.57 2.29
CA ASP A 62 0.04 -18.78 2.08
C ASP A 62 -0.97 -18.61 0.96
N PHE A 63 -1.51 -17.40 0.79
CA PHE A 63 -2.40 -17.04 -0.30
C PHE A 63 -1.70 -17.09 -1.67
N LEU A 64 -0.42 -16.72 -1.74
CA LEU A 64 0.37 -16.73 -2.98
C LEU A 64 1.00 -18.09 -3.28
N LYS A 65 1.09 -19.00 -2.31
CA LYS A 65 1.58 -20.36 -2.53
C LYS A 65 0.57 -21.16 -3.34
N LYS A 66 1.08 -21.95 -4.29
CA LYS A 66 0.23 -22.96 -4.95
C LYS A 66 -0.20 -24.00 -3.91
N PRO A 67 -1.45 -24.48 -3.96
CA PRO A 67 -1.83 -25.65 -3.19
C PRO A 67 -0.98 -26.82 -3.68
N ASN A 68 0.00 -27.22 -2.88
CA ASN A 68 0.69 -28.48 -3.08
C ASN A 68 -0.40 -29.55 -3.09
N GLY A 69 -0.48 -30.37 -4.15
CA GLY A 69 -1.58 -31.33 -4.40
C GLY A 69 -1.74 -32.45 -3.36
N LEU A 70 -1.32 -32.23 -2.12
CA LEU A 70 -1.26 -33.18 -1.02
C LEU A 70 -1.67 -32.53 0.32
N GLN A 71 -2.73 -31.72 0.38
CA GLN A 71 -3.34 -31.35 1.67
C GLN A 71 -4.87 -31.41 1.63
N THR A 72 -5.41 -32.59 1.31
CA THR A 72 -6.71 -33.03 1.85
C THR A 72 -6.48 -33.60 3.25
N SER A 73 -6.25 -32.75 4.24
CA SER A 73 -6.58 -33.13 5.62
C SER A 73 -7.09 -31.94 6.38
N ARG A 74 -8.42 -31.82 6.38
CA ARG A 74 -9.16 -31.15 7.45
C ARG A 74 -8.70 -31.78 8.77
N GLY A 75 -7.85 -31.07 9.51
CA GLY A 75 -7.61 -31.33 10.92
C GLY A 75 -8.87 -31.00 11.72
N ARG A 76 -9.88 -31.87 11.64
CA ARG A 76 -11.08 -31.82 12.49
C ARG A 76 -10.68 -32.32 13.87
N SER A 77 -10.19 -31.43 14.73
CA SER A 77 -10.09 -31.71 16.17
C SER A 77 -11.47 -31.55 16.81
N THR A 78 -12.37 -32.51 16.56
CA THR A 78 -13.55 -32.71 17.41
C THR A 78 -13.11 -33.41 18.70
N GLY A 79 -12.72 -32.62 19.69
CA GLY A 79 -12.65 -33.08 21.08
C GLY A 79 -14.06 -33.30 21.62
N ARG A 80 -14.62 -34.49 21.35
CA ARG A 80 -15.80 -35.01 22.05
C ARG A 80 -15.36 -35.41 23.47
N ARG A 81 -15.88 -34.73 24.49
CA ARG A 81 -15.96 -35.29 25.84
C ARG A 81 -17.31 -34.87 26.44
N GLU A 82 -18.21 -35.83 26.51
CA GLU A 82 -19.55 -35.76 27.10
C GLU A 82 -19.50 -35.74 28.65
N PRO A 83 -20.63 -35.39 29.33
CA PRO A 83 -20.66 -34.73 30.64
C PRO A 83 -20.81 -35.70 31.83
N PRO A 84 -20.89 -35.17 33.08
CA PRO A 84 -21.98 -35.62 33.95
C PRO A 84 -22.70 -34.51 34.74
N HIS A 85 -23.92 -34.88 35.12
CA HIS A 85 -25.02 -34.16 35.75
C HIS A 85 -24.83 -33.65 37.20
N ASN A 86 -25.73 -32.72 37.56
CA ASN A 86 -26.38 -32.46 38.87
C ASN A 86 -25.81 -31.43 39.88
N ARG A 87 -26.34 -30.19 39.79
CA ARG A 87 -27.06 -29.33 40.79
C ARG A 87 -26.91 -29.61 42.32
N PRO A 88 -27.01 -28.59 43.21
CA PRO A 88 -28.24 -27.77 43.35
C PRO A 88 -28.05 -26.26 43.71
N SER A 89 -29.20 -25.63 43.96
CA SER A 89 -29.60 -24.22 43.84
C SER A 89 -29.44 -23.32 45.08
N ARG A 90 -29.44 -21.98 44.83
CA ARG A 90 -29.99 -20.83 45.63
C ARG A 90 -29.19 -20.30 46.85
N PRO A 91 -29.49 -19.08 47.40
CA PRO A 91 -29.99 -17.82 46.80
C PRO A 91 -29.35 -16.51 47.38
N GLY A 92 -29.62 -15.35 46.73
CA GLY A 92 -29.64 -14.00 47.35
C GLY A 92 -28.27 -13.31 47.52
N SER A 93 -28.04 -12.06 47.09
CA SER A 93 -28.69 -10.88 47.66
C SER A 93 -28.48 -9.63 46.78
N ARG A 94 -29.59 -9.10 46.28
CA ARG A 94 -30.04 -7.69 46.37
C ARG A 94 -28.97 -6.64 46.73
N ALA A 95 -28.61 -5.78 45.79
CA ALA A 95 -28.26 -4.38 46.07
C ALA A 95 -28.72 -3.48 44.91
N ARG A 96 -29.86 -2.81 45.14
CA ARG A 96 -30.26 -1.59 44.44
C ARG A 96 -29.49 -0.43 45.07
N SER A 97 -28.96 0.49 44.26
CA SER A 97 -29.04 1.92 44.57
C SER A 97 -29.01 2.74 43.29
N GLN A 98 -30.07 3.51 43.09
CA GLN A 98 -30.17 4.64 42.16
C GLN A 98 -29.71 5.90 42.89
N VAL A 99 -28.89 6.76 42.27
CA VAL A 99 -28.96 8.24 42.36
C VAL A 99 -28.21 8.80 41.11
N ARG A 100 -28.89 9.31 40.07
CA ARG A 100 -29.09 10.75 39.72
C ARG A 100 -27.76 11.56 39.77
N SER A 101 -27.25 12.23 38.73
CA SER A 101 -27.80 13.45 38.12
C SER A 101 -26.88 13.98 36.99
N LYS A 102 -27.48 14.41 35.88
CA LYS A 102 -27.24 15.68 35.15
C LYS A 102 -25.83 16.04 34.60
N ALA A 103 -25.79 16.06 33.26
CA ALA A 103 -25.63 17.26 32.41
C ALA A 103 -24.24 17.86 32.09
N HIS A 104 -23.91 17.69 30.80
CA HIS A 104 -23.30 18.63 29.83
C HIS A 104 -21.76 18.73 29.65
N PRO A 105 -21.33 18.81 28.36
CA PRO A 105 -19.93 18.72 27.93
C PRO A 105 -19.23 20.08 27.97
N ARG A 106 -17.90 20.08 28.10
CA ARG A 106 -17.07 21.30 28.05
C ARG A 106 -16.36 21.43 26.69
N PRO A 107 -16.39 22.59 26.01
CA PRO A 107 -15.86 22.74 24.66
C PRO A 107 -14.42 23.29 24.60
N LEU A 108 -13.83 23.11 23.41
CA LEU A 108 -12.57 23.65 22.88
C LEU A 108 -12.47 25.20 22.99
N PRO A 109 -11.24 25.78 23.03
CA PRO A 109 -11.05 27.19 22.71
C PRO A 109 -10.07 27.47 21.55
N ARG A 110 -10.53 28.29 20.60
CA ARG A 110 -9.81 29.22 19.70
C ARG A 110 -10.89 30.16 19.10
N PRO A 111 -10.58 31.33 18.48
CA PRO A 111 -9.41 32.21 18.52
C PRO A 111 -9.81 33.69 18.84
N GLN A 112 -8.85 34.59 19.08
CA GLN A 112 -9.11 36.05 19.01
C GLN A 112 -7.96 36.81 18.36
N SER A 113 -8.33 37.88 17.67
CA SER A 113 -7.61 38.60 16.63
C SER A 113 -7.44 40.09 16.96
N GLN A 114 -6.21 40.61 16.74
CA GLN A 114 -5.84 41.99 16.31
C GLN A 114 -6.09 43.17 17.30
N PRO A 115 -5.37 44.34 17.20
CA PRO A 115 -4.80 44.99 16.00
C PRO A 115 -3.39 45.64 16.08
N ARG A 116 -2.88 46.06 14.91
CA ARG A 116 -1.72 46.94 14.59
C ARG A 116 -2.07 48.44 14.90
N PRO A 117 -1.17 49.49 14.87
CA PRO A 117 -0.14 49.68 13.82
C PRO A 117 1.08 50.66 13.99
N HIS A 118 1.94 50.66 12.95
CA HIS A 118 2.90 51.65 12.36
C HIS A 118 3.96 52.42 13.20
N THR A 119 5.25 52.36 12.80
CA THR A 119 6.03 53.38 12.02
C THR A 119 7.55 53.11 11.97
N ARG A 120 8.15 53.34 10.78
CA ARG A 120 9.54 53.81 10.42
C ARG A 120 10.78 53.09 11.04
N SER A 121 11.94 52.91 10.39
CA SER A 121 12.51 53.30 9.09
C SER A 121 13.89 52.63 8.90
N LEU A 122 14.22 52.27 7.64
CA LEU A 122 15.51 52.40 6.92
C LEU A 122 16.79 51.61 7.31
N THR A 123 17.41 51.07 6.22
CA THR A 123 18.83 50.70 5.95
C THR A 123 19.41 49.49 6.71
N GLU A 124 20.13 48.52 6.14
CA GLU A 124 20.96 48.47 4.94
C GLU A 124 21.19 46.98 4.52
N SER A 125 21.28 46.76 3.20
CA SER A 125 22.04 45.76 2.44
C SER A 125 22.63 44.51 3.13
N GLU A 126 22.33 43.31 2.60
CA GLU A 126 23.30 42.54 1.79
C GLU A 126 22.75 41.16 1.33
N ILE A 127 22.70 41.03 0.00
CA ILE A 127 22.97 39.83 -0.82
C ILE A 127 22.00 38.65 -0.71
N GLN A 128 21.01 38.70 -1.60
CA GLN A 128 20.38 37.56 -2.25
C GLN A 128 21.19 37.21 -3.51
N PRO A 129 21.28 35.92 -3.89
CA PRO A 129 20.75 35.56 -5.20
C PRO A 129 19.83 34.34 -5.06
N LYS A 130 18.53 34.50 -5.29
CA LYS A 130 17.86 34.59 -6.59
C LYS A 130 17.68 33.19 -7.20
N GLN A 131 16.42 32.78 -7.14
CA GLN A 131 15.80 31.81 -8.03
C GLN A 131 16.36 31.95 -9.45
N GLU A 132 17.14 30.96 -9.89
CA GLU A 132 17.42 30.78 -11.32
C GLU A 132 16.34 29.89 -11.92
N GLN A 133 15.22 30.56 -12.18
CA GLN A 133 14.40 30.27 -13.34
C GLN A 133 15.11 30.97 -14.52
N LYS A 134 15.88 30.22 -15.31
CA LYS A 134 16.37 30.70 -16.60
C LYS A 134 16.55 29.58 -17.60
N LYS A 135 15.85 29.79 -18.72
CA LYS A 135 16.08 29.29 -20.08
C LYS A 135 15.66 27.85 -20.35
N GLU A 136 14.39 27.76 -20.75
CA GLU A 136 14.04 27.11 -22.01
C GLU A 136 15.07 27.52 -23.06
N ASP A 137 16.00 26.61 -23.32
CA ASP A 137 16.86 26.64 -24.49
C ASP A 137 16.41 25.44 -25.32
N GLU A 138 15.87 25.74 -26.49
CA GLU A 138 15.57 24.76 -27.52
C GLU A 138 16.87 24.06 -27.92
N GLY A 139 17.06 22.86 -27.40
CA GLY A 139 18.15 21.98 -27.74
C GLY A 139 17.63 20.80 -28.54
N ILE A 140 17.87 20.85 -29.84
CA ILE A 140 17.59 19.84 -30.87
C ILE A 140 18.47 18.60 -30.62
N SER A 141 18.20 17.88 -29.54
CA SER A 141 18.90 16.64 -29.26
C SER A 141 18.02 15.78 -28.37
N GLY A 142 17.57 14.63 -28.90
CA GLY A 142 16.77 13.65 -28.16
C GLY A 142 17.48 13.03 -26.94
N LEU A 143 18.55 13.64 -26.43
CA LEU A 143 19.28 13.22 -25.24
C LEU A 143 18.63 13.77 -23.96
N ARG A 144 18.77 12.99 -22.89
CA ARG A 144 18.33 13.29 -21.53
C ARG A 144 19.22 14.36 -20.89
N ARG A 145 18.65 15.25 -20.06
CA ARG A 145 19.43 16.27 -19.35
C ARG A 145 20.24 15.65 -18.19
N PRO A 146 21.39 16.23 -17.79
CA PRO A 146 22.18 15.71 -16.67
C PRO A 146 21.40 15.61 -15.36
N ARG A 147 20.61 16.64 -15.01
CA ARG A 147 19.72 16.65 -13.83
C ARG A 147 18.66 15.55 -13.87
N GLU A 148 18.19 15.19 -15.06
CA GLU A 148 17.22 14.09 -15.22
C GLU A 148 17.90 12.73 -15.07
N THR A 149 19.12 12.61 -15.58
CA THR A 149 19.95 11.39 -15.44
C THR A 149 20.23 11.10 -13.97
N GLU A 150 20.59 12.12 -13.20
CA GLU A 150 20.83 12.00 -11.76
C GLU A 150 19.57 11.61 -10.98
N LYS A 151 18.42 12.20 -11.34
CA LYS A 151 17.11 11.79 -10.76
C LYS A 151 16.79 10.33 -11.06
N LEU A 152 17.05 9.85 -12.27
CA LEU A 152 16.82 8.46 -12.64
C LEU A 152 17.81 7.52 -11.96
N ARG A 153 19.08 7.93 -11.83
CA ARG A 153 20.09 7.21 -11.06
C ARG A 153 19.64 6.98 -9.63
N HIS A 154 19.18 8.03 -8.94
CA HIS A 154 18.72 7.91 -7.56
C HIS A 154 17.57 6.91 -7.43
N LYS A 155 16.53 7.05 -8.27
CA LYS A 155 15.38 6.14 -8.27
C LYS A 155 15.73 4.70 -8.63
N LEU A 156 16.68 4.49 -9.54
CA LEU A 156 17.16 3.14 -9.88
C LEU A 156 17.95 2.54 -8.72
N LEU A 157 18.76 3.33 -8.01
CA LEU A 157 19.52 2.85 -6.85
C LEU A 157 18.64 2.59 -5.62
N GLU A 158 17.47 3.22 -5.51
CA GLU A 158 16.47 2.85 -4.49
C GLU A 158 15.99 1.40 -4.65
N VAL A 159 15.90 0.91 -5.89
CA VAL A 159 15.45 -0.46 -6.20
C VAL A 159 16.63 -1.43 -6.32
N PHE A 160 17.71 -1.01 -6.98
CA PHE A 160 18.90 -1.80 -7.26
C PHE A 160 20.08 -1.35 -6.37
N TRP A 161 19.89 -1.46 -5.05
CA TRP A 161 20.89 -1.01 -4.08
C TRP A 161 22.26 -1.68 -4.30
N GLY A 162 23.34 -0.90 -4.22
CA GLY A 162 24.73 -1.37 -4.38
C GLY A 162 25.13 -1.74 -5.81
N GLN A 163 24.29 -1.44 -6.80
CA GLN A 163 24.55 -1.70 -8.22
C GLN A 163 24.92 -0.42 -8.98
N ASP A 164 25.63 0.52 -8.34
CA ASP A 164 26.05 1.81 -8.90
C ASP A 164 26.66 1.70 -10.30
N HIS A 165 27.61 0.77 -10.47
CA HIS A 165 28.28 0.53 -11.73
C HIS A 165 27.31 0.08 -12.85
N LYS A 166 26.30 -0.75 -12.55
CA LYS A 166 25.30 -1.20 -13.53
C LYS A 166 24.32 -0.09 -13.88
N VAL A 167 23.88 0.66 -12.88
CA VAL A 167 22.98 1.80 -13.06
C VAL A 167 23.65 2.88 -13.90
N ASP A 168 24.89 3.24 -13.57
CA ASP A 168 25.67 4.23 -14.31
C ASP A 168 25.92 3.79 -15.75
N PHE A 169 26.27 2.52 -15.94
CA PHE A 169 26.44 1.94 -17.27
C PHE A 169 25.14 2.02 -18.09
N ILE A 170 23.99 1.62 -17.54
CA ILE A 170 22.70 1.69 -18.25
C ILE A 170 22.29 3.11 -18.60
N LEU A 171 22.49 4.06 -17.69
CA LEU A 171 22.17 5.45 -17.93
C LEU A 171 23.05 6.07 -19.01
N GLN A 172 24.31 5.64 -19.12
CA GLN A 172 25.23 6.04 -20.17
C GLN A 172 24.90 5.37 -21.51
N GLN A 173 24.56 4.07 -21.52
CA GLN A 173 24.19 3.33 -22.73
C GLN A 173 22.83 3.76 -23.30
N ASN A 174 21.94 4.29 -22.47
CA ASN A 174 20.60 4.72 -22.87
C ASN A 174 20.41 6.23 -22.63
N PRO A 175 21.05 7.09 -23.45
CA PRO A 175 21.06 8.53 -23.25
C PRO A 175 19.70 9.19 -23.48
N SER A 176 18.80 8.57 -24.23
CA SER A 176 17.46 9.10 -24.53
C SER A 176 16.38 8.51 -23.61
N THR A 177 16.56 7.27 -23.18
CA THR A 177 16.00 6.58 -21.99
C THR A 177 14.71 7.16 -21.39
N ARG A 178 14.79 8.06 -20.41
CA ARG A 178 13.71 8.57 -19.50
C ARG A 178 12.79 7.58 -18.76
N ASP A 179 12.29 6.51 -19.36
CA ASP A 179 11.37 5.56 -18.70
C ASP A 179 12.11 4.67 -17.69
N LEU A 180 11.68 4.71 -16.43
CA LEU A 180 12.30 3.94 -15.35
C LEU A 180 12.14 2.43 -15.55
N ASN A 181 10.99 1.98 -16.05
CA ASN A 181 10.70 0.56 -16.26
C ASN A 181 11.60 0.00 -17.36
N GLN A 182 11.75 0.73 -18.47
CA GLN A 182 12.64 0.31 -19.56
C GLN A 182 14.11 0.26 -19.12
N LEU A 183 14.57 1.22 -18.32
CA LEU A 183 15.91 1.21 -17.75
C LEU A 183 16.09 0.05 -16.75
N SER A 184 15.07 -0.25 -15.94
CA SER A 184 15.10 -1.38 -15.00
C SER A 184 15.16 -2.72 -15.73
N GLU A 185 14.41 -2.88 -16.82
CA GLU A 185 14.49 -4.08 -17.66
C GLU A 185 15.86 -4.21 -18.31
N ALA A 186 16.41 -3.12 -18.86
CA ALA A 186 17.74 -3.13 -19.45
C ALA A 186 18.81 -3.50 -18.41
N LEU A 187 18.65 -3.04 -17.17
CA LEU A 187 19.52 -3.38 -16.05
C LEU A 187 19.40 -4.86 -15.66
N LEU A 188 18.19 -5.40 -15.62
CA LEU A 188 17.95 -6.83 -15.35
C LEU A 188 18.48 -7.75 -16.46
N ARG A 189 18.54 -7.26 -17.70
CA ARG A 189 19.10 -7.99 -18.86
C ARG A 189 20.64 -7.96 -18.90
N LEU A 190 21.30 -7.13 -18.08
CA LEU A 190 22.76 -7.05 -18.03
C LEU A 190 23.37 -8.17 -17.18
N ASN A 191 24.14 -9.03 -17.85
CA ASN A 191 24.99 -10.00 -17.20
C ASN A 191 26.37 -9.37 -16.96
N PHE A 192 26.82 -9.34 -15.71
CA PHE A 192 28.17 -8.96 -15.30
C PHE A 192 28.81 -10.16 -14.59
#